data_AF-G8YCR3-F1
#
_entry.id   AF-G8YCR3-F1
#
_cell.length_a   1.000
_cell.length_b   1.000
_cell.length_c   1.000
_cell.angle_alpha   90.00
_cell.angle_beta   90.00
_cell.angle_gamma   90.00
#
_symmetry.space_group_name_H-M   'P 1'
#
loop_
_entity.id
_entity.type
_entity.pdbx_description
1 polymer ?
#
loop_
_entity_poly.entity_id
_entity_poly.type
_entity_poly.pdbx_seq_one_letter_code
_entity_poly.pdbx_strand_id
1 'polypeptide(L)'
;MVVHNPNNWHWIDKNCLPWSKEYFSKEIVDTEFQNDELILVVNGIDSVSGDCDVTQRKGKVLCIYDMKLSLSVSGTKKKDSETFSGSIHVPELVHDQDEDDYVFNIDASEHASEIRKHLVPQIKAKLLKFQEDLISAHSKDVQHATD
;
A
#
# COMPACT_ATOMS: atom_id res chain seq x y z
N MET A 1 -15.80 -27.54 -10.70
CA MET A 1 -15.73 -27.53 -12.19
C MET A 1 -14.46 -26.78 -12.52
N VAL A 2 -13.40 -27.47 -12.95
CA VAL A 2 -12.12 -26.81 -13.29
C VAL A 2 -12.30 -26.16 -14.65
N VAL A 3 -12.11 -24.84 -14.72
CA VAL A 3 -12.16 -24.10 -15.99
C VAL A 3 -10.87 -24.42 -16.73
N HIS A 4 -10.99 -25.17 -17.83
CA HIS A 4 -9.85 -25.51 -18.69
C HIS A 4 -9.46 -24.26 -19.49
N ASN A 5 -8.27 -23.68 -19.23
CA ASN A 5 -7.71 -22.55 -19.99
C ASN A 5 -6.50 -22.99 -20.85
N PRO A 6 -6.71 -23.82 -21.89
CA PRO A 6 -5.64 -24.37 -22.68
C PRO A 6 -4.88 -23.24 -23.39
N ASN A 7 -3.55 -23.31 -23.35
CA ASN A 7 -2.64 -22.28 -23.87
C ASN A 7 -2.82 -20.88 -23.27
N ASN A 8 -3.58 -20.76 -22.17
CA ASN A 8 -3.75 -19.49 -21.45
C ASN A 8 -4.34 -18.35 -22.31
N TRP A 9 -5.29 -18.70 -23.19
CA TRP A 9 -5.90 -17.78 -24.15
C TRP A 9 -7.09 -17.02 -23.55
N HIS A 10 -7.79 -17.60 -22.57
CA HIS A 10 -8.83 -16.88 -21.83
C HIS A 10 -8.23 -15.98 -20.76
N TRP A 11 -8.79 -14.79 -20.64
CA TRP A 11 -8.41 -13.83 -19.61
C TRP A 11 -8.88 -14.37 -18.25
N ILE A 12 -7.95 -14.44 -17.32
CA ILE A 12 -8.25 -14.68 -15.90
C ILE A 12 -7.94 -13.38 -15.20
N ASP A 13 -8.94 -12.82 -14.56
CA ASP A 13 -8.84 -11.60 -13.79
C ASP A 13 -9.22 -11.90 -12.34
N LYS A 14 -8.37 -11.48 -11.41
CA LYS A 14 -8.60 -11.64 -9.98
C LYS A 14 -8.57 -10.28 -9.32
N ASN A 15 -9.74 -9.86 -8.83
CA ASN A 15 -9.86 -8.72 -7.94
C ASN A 15 -9.08 -9.00 -6.64
N CYS A 16 -8.04 -8.20 -6.43
CA CYS A 16 -7.12 -8.25 -5.30
C CYS A 16 -7.33 -7.08 -4.32
N LEU A 17 -8.27 -6.17 -4.56
CA LEU A 17 -8.55 -5.05 -3.64
C LEU A 17 -8.85 -5.49 -2.19
N PRO A 18 -9.61 -6.59 -1.94
CA PRO A 18 -9.78 -7.09 -0.57
C PRO A 18 -8.45 -7.53 0.07
N TRP A 19 -7.59 -8.19 -0.70
CA TRP A 19 -6.25 -8.59 -0.23
C TRP A 19 -5.37 -7.37 0.04
N SER A 20 -5.39 -6.37 -0.85
CA SER A 20 -4.61 -5.14 -0.70
C SER A 20 -4.97 -4.38 0.57
N LYS A 21 -6.27 -4.35 0.94
CA LYS A 21 -6.72 -3.77 2.23
C LYS A 21 -6.06 -4.44 3.42
N GLU A 22 -6.11 -5.77 3.47
CA GLU A 22 -5.52 -6.56 4.55
C GLU A 22 -3.98 -6.42 4.57
N TYR A 23 -3.36 -6.46 3.38
CA TYR A 23 -1.93 -6.30 3.21
C TYR A 23 -1.45 -4.95 3.76
N PHE A 24 -2.09 -3.85 3.37
CA PHE A 24 -1.67 -2.53 3.85
C PHE A 24 -1.91 -2.39 5.35
N SER A 25 -3.02 -2.91 5.88
CA SER A 25 -3.26 -2.92 7.33
C SER A 25 -2.18 -3.68 8.09
N LYS A 26 -1.68 -4.80 7.55
CA LYS A 26 -0.63 -5.60 8.17
C LYS A 26 0.75 -4.96 8.05
N GLU A 27 1.08 -4.43 6.88
CA GLU A 27 2.43 -3.97 6.59
C GLU A 27 2.66 -2.51 7.00
N ILE A 28 1.65 -1.63 6.98
CA ILE A 28 1.84 -0.19 7.22
C ILE A 28 1.46 0.23 8.64
N VAL A 29 0.48 -0.40 9.28
CA VAL A 29 0.14 -0.10 10.68
C VAL A 29 1.34 -0.43 11.58
N ASP A 30 1.48 0.29 12.69
CA ASP A 30 2.60 0.21 13.62
C ASP A 30 3.95 0.63 13.02
N THR A 31 3.97 1.25 11.82
CA THR A 31 5.16 1.97 11.35
C THR A 31 5.46 3.10 12.31
N GLU A 32 6.63 3.05 12.95
CA GLU A 32 7.04 4.03 13.94
C GLU A 32 8.33 4.75 13.58
N PHE A 33 8.42 6.00 14.02
CA PHE A 33 9.67 6.74 14.08
C PHE A 33 9.83 7.30 15.49
N GLN A 34 10.98 7.08 16.09
CA GLN A 34 11.29 7.60 17.41
C GLN A 34 12.71 8.18 17.45
N ASN A 35 12.82 9.39 18.00
CA ASN A 35 14.10 10.00 18.38
C ASN A 35 13.98 10.61 19.78
N ASP A 36 14.96 11.42 20.20
CA ASP A 36 14.98 12.04 21.54
C ASP A 36 13.87 13.07 21.76
N GLU A 37 13.28 13.62 20.70
CA GLU A 37 12.31 14.72 20.78
C GLU A 37 10.88 14.30 20.42
N LEU A 38 10.73 13.30 19.56
CA LEU A 38 9.49 12.98 18.87
C LEU A 38 9.29 11.47 18.71
N ILE A 39 8.05 11.03 18.90
CA ILE A 39 7.54 9.71 18.50
C ILE A 39 6.45 9.95 17.46
N LEU A 40 6.46 9.20 16.36
CA LEU A 40 5.42 9.17 15.34
C LEU A 40 5.00 7.73 15.10
N VAL A 41 3.71 7.47 14.96
CA VAL A 41 3.17 6.13 14.74
C VAL A 41 2.03 6.18 13.71
N VAL A 42 2.01 5.22 12.79
CA VAL A 42 0.81 4.95 11.98
C VAL A 42 -0.15 4.10 12.79
N ASN A 43 -1.31 4.66 13.13
CA ASN A 43 -2.30 4.00 13.99
C ASN A 43 -3.19 3.03 13.19
N GLY A 44 -3.43 3.33 11.91
CA GLY A 44 -4.44 2.61 11.15
C GLY A 44 -4.50 3.02 9.68
N ILE A 45 -5.23 2.20 8.93
CA ILE A 45 -5.67 2.51 7.57
C ILE A 45 -7.17 2.77 7.63
N ASP A 46 -7.55 4.00 7.32
CA ASP A 46 -8.93 4.46 7.39
C ASP A 46 -9.71 4.04 6.13
N SER A 47 -9.04 4.06 4.97
CA SER A 47 -9.62 3.58 3.72
C SER A 47 -8.58 3.17 2.69
N VAL A 48 -8.96 2.17 1.90
CA VAL A 48 -8.32 1.81 0.62
C VAL A 48 -9.44 1.66 -0.40
N SER A 49 -9.36 2.42 -1.49
CA SER A 49 -10.38 2.45 -2.54
C SER A 49 -9.73 2.53 -3.91
N GLY A 50 -10.48 2.21 -4.96
CA GLY A 50 -9.96 2.07 -6.32
C GLY A 50 -9.96 0.62 -6.77
N ASP A 51 -9.08 0.30 -7.71
CA ASP A 51 -9.04 -0.98 -8.41
C ASP A 51 -7.66 -1.63 -8.23
N CYS A 52 -7.65 -2.96 -8.11
CA CYS A 52 -6.43 -3.73 -7.96
C CYS A 52 -6.68 -5.15 -8.44
N ASP A 53 -6.06 -5.51 -9.56
CA ASP A 53 -6.30 -6.75 -10.25
C ASP A 53 -4.99 -7.42 -10.63
N VAL A 54 -4.97 -8.76 -10.51
CA VAL A 54 -3.89 -9.60 -11.02
C VAL A 54 -4.45 -10.49 -12.11
N THR A 55 -3.77 -10.48 -13.25
CA THR A 55 -4.18 -11.23 -14.44
C THR A 55 -3.03 -12.06 -14.99
N GLN A 56 -3.36 -13.09 -15.77
CA GLN A 56 -2.38 -13.82 -16.56
C GLN A 56 -2.66 -13.67 -18.05
N ARG A 57 -1.64 -13.27 -18.81
CA ARG A 57 -1.71 -13.16 -20.26
C ARG A 57 -0.46 -13.73 -20.90
N LYS A 58 -0.64 -14.64 -21.87
CA LYS A 58 0.46 -15.27 -22.62
C LYS A 58 1.53 -15.88 -21.68
N GLY A 59 1.09 -16.53 -20.59
CA GLY A 59 1.96 -17.14 -19.59
C GLY A 59 2.64 -16.17 -18.62
N LYS A 60 2.46 -14.86 -18.76
CA LYS A 60 2.99 -13.85 -17.84
C LYS A 60 1.91 -13.41 -16.86
N VAL A 61 2.26 -13.34 -15.58
CA VAL A 61 1.43 -12.71 -14.55
C VAL A 61 1.68 -11.21 -14.61
N LEU A 62 0.61 -10.43 -14.63
CA LEU A 62 0.60 -8.98 -14.67
C LEU A 62 -0.29 -8.49 -13.54
N CYS A 63 0.00 -7.32 -13.01
CA CYS A 63 -0.90 -6.60 -12.12
C CYS A 63 -1.29 -5.27 -12.76
N ILE A 64 -2.43 -4.75 -12.37
CA ILE A 64 -2.82 -3.37 -12.61
C ILE A 64 -3.52 -2.89 -11.35
N TYR A 65 -3.17 -1.71 -10.88
CA TYR A 65 -3.82 -1.11 -9.74
C TYR A 65 -3.80 0.40 -9.87
N ASP A 66 -4.86 1.00 -9.35
CA ASP A 66 -5.04 2.44 -9.14
C ASP A 66 -5.82 2.56 -7.84
N MET A 67 -5.12 2.93 -6.77
CA MET A 67 -5.68 2.96 -5.43
C MET A 67 -5.46 4.30 -4.75
N LYS A 68 -6.40 4.63 -3.86
CA LYS A 68 -6.31 5.76 -2.94
C LYS A 68 -6.29 5.24 -1.52
N LEU A 69 -5.33 5.72 -0.73
CA LEU A 69 -5.15 5.31 0.65
C LEU A 69 -5.34 6.51 1.58
N SER A 70 -6.01 6.29 2.70
CA SER A 70 -6.05 7.23 3.82
C SER A 70 -5.59 6.52 5.08
N LEU A 71 -4.63 7.11 5.77
CA LEU A 71 -4.00 6.56 6.98
C LEU A 71 -4.15 7.56 8.12
N SER A 72 -4.37 7.04 9.32
CA SER A 72 -4.39 7.82 10.55
C SER A 72 -3.05 7.68 11.27
N VAL A 73 -2.48 8.81 11.70
CA VAL A 73 -1.18 8.86 12.37
C VAL A 73 -1.29 9.64 13.68
N SER A 74 -0.46 9.27 14.65
CA SER A 74 -0.30 10.02 15.89
C SER A 74 1.16 10.38 16.10
N GLY A 75 1.38 11.41 16.91
CA GLY A 75 2.71 11.78 17.36
C GLY A 75 2.72 12.26 18.79
N THR A 76 3.88 12.15 19.44
CA THR A 76 4.12 12.60 20.81
C THR A 76 5.45 13.33 20.89
N LYS A 77 5.45 14.59 21.33
CA LYS A 77 6.67 15.33 21.66
C LYS A 77 7.12 14.97 23.07
N LYS A 78 8.34 14.46 23.22
CA LYS A 78 8.86 13.96 24.50
C LYS A 78 9.12 15.06 25.53
N LYS A 79 9.49 16.28 25.10
CA LYS A 79 9.80 17.40 26.00
C LYS A 79 8.60 17.84 26.84
N ASP A 80 7.44 17.96 26.21
CA ASP A 80 6.24 18.51 26.84
C ASP A 80 5.12 17.47 27.03
N SER A 81 5.37 16.21 26.64
CA SER A 81 4.37 15.13 26.58
C SER A 81 3.12 15.52 25.77
N GLU A 82 3.29 16.42 24.80
CA GLU A 82 2.23 16.88 23.91
C GLU A 82 1.96 15.81 22.85
N THR A 83 0.70 15.36 22.77
CA THR A 83 0.24 14.41 21.76
C THR A 83 -0.56 15.10 20.67
N PHE A 84 -0.36 14.68 19.43
CA PHE A 84 -1.13 15.17 18.29
C PHE A 84 -1.57 14.02 17.38
N SER A 85 -2.59 14.28 16.59
CA SER A 85 -3.12 13.38 15.57
C SER A 85 -3.01 14.05 14.20
N GLY A 86 -2.88 13.22 13.16
CA GLY A 86 -2.99 13.67 11.78
C GLY A 86 -3.44 12.54 10.87
N SER A 87 -3.57 12.85 9.59
CA SER A 87 -3.80 11.87 8.54
C SER A 87 -2.82 12.04 7.39
N ILE A 88 -2.58 10.95 6.67
CA ILE A 88 -1.81 10.92 5.43
C ILE A 88 -2.73 10.36 4.35
N HIS A 89 -2.85 11.07 3.25
CA HIS A 89 -3.61 10.65 2.08
C HIS A 89 -2.64 10.42 0.91
N VAL A 90 -2.70 9.23 0.33
CA VAL A 90 -2.06 8.90 -0.94
C VAL A 90 -3.18 8.93 -1.99
N PRO A 91 -3.31 10.03 -2.76
CA PRO A 91 -4.44 10.24 -3.65
C PRO A 91 -4.38 9.34 -4.89
N GLU A 92 -3.20 8.81 -5.20
CA GLU A 92 -2.94 7.96 -6.36
C GLU A 92 -1.74 7.06 -6.03
N LEU A 93 -2.00 5.75 -6.05
CA LEU A 93 -1.02 4.68 -5.99
C LEU A 93 -1.27 3.81 -7.21
N VAL A 94 -0.44 3.95 -8.25
CA VAL A 94 -0.65 3.31 -9.54
C VAL A 94 0.48 2.37 -9.93
N HIS A 95 0.14 1.38 -10.76
CA HIS A 95 1.12 0.48 -11.34
C HIS A 95 2.13 1.24 -12.22
N ASP A 96 3.40 0.82 -12.18
CA ASP A 96 4.51 1.42 -12.92
C ASP A 96 4.76 2.92 -12.65
N GLN A 97 4.29 3.42 -11.50
CA GLN A 97 4.63 4.75 -11.00
C GLN A 97 6.10 4.82 -10.59
N ASP A 98 6.82 5.86 -11.04
CA ASP A 98 8.17 6.12 -10.59
C ASP A 98 8.18 6.49 -9.10
N GLU A 99 9.25 6.12 -8.41
CA GLU A 99 9.38 6.36 -6.97
C GLU A 99 9.21 7.86 -6.62
N ASP A 100 9.61 8.77 -7.51
CA ASP A 100 9.53 10.22 -7.29
C ASP A 100 8.14 10.82 -7.51
N ASP A 101 7.23 10.08 -8.14
CA ASP A 101 5.88 10.54 -8.47
C ASP A 101 4.89 10.34 -7.32
N TYR A 102 5.29 9.66 -6.23
CA TYR A 102 4.41 9.40 -5.09
C TYR A 102 4.05 10.70 -4.37
N VAL A 103 2.75 11.00 -4.33
CA VAL A 103 2.20 12.16 -3.63
C VAL A 103 1.67 11.75 -2.26
N PHE A 104 2.08 12.47 -1.22
CA PHE A 104 1.58 12.31 0.14
C PHE A 104 1.02 13.64 0.63
N ASN A 105 -0.30 13.70 0.81
CA ASN A 105 -0.98 14.84 1.42
C ASN A 105 -1.09 14.60 2.92
N ILE A 106 -0.65 15.55 3.74
CA ILE A 106 -0.57 15.38 5.19
C ILE A 106 -1.42 16.44 5.86
N ASP A 107 -2.40 15.99 6.63
CA ASP A 107 -3.28 16.85 7.41
C ASP A 107 -2.95 16.67 8.89
N ALA A 108 -2.09 17.55 9.41
CA ALA A 108 -1.59 17.45 10.78
C ALA A 108 -1.22 18.81 11.39
N SER A 109 -1.98 19.86 11.07
CA SER A 109 -1.76 21.23 11.54
C SER A 109 -0.27 21.64 11.46
N GLU A 110 0.35 22.01 12.57
CA GLU A 110 1.75 22.43 12.68
C GLU A 110 2.78 21.28 12.68
N HIS A 111 2.34 20.01 12.66
CA HIS A 111 3.21 18.82 12.69
C HIS A 111 3.36 18.11 11.33
N ALA A 112 2.77 18.65 10.27
CA ALA A 112 2.84 18.06 8.93
C ALA A 112 4.28 17.88 8.42
N SER A 113 5.18 18.83 8.72
CA SER A 113 6.59 18.77 8.31
C SER A 113 7.34 17.60 8.95
N GLU A 114 7.09 17.32 10.22
CA GLU A 114 7.74 16.21 10.95
C GLU A 114 7.29 14.86 10.41
N ILE A 115 5.98 14.70 10.18
CA ILE A 115 5.41 13.50 9.56
C ILE A 115 6.00 13.30 8.16
N ARG A 116 6.07 14.37 7.35
CA ARG A 116 6.62 14.31 6.00
C ARG A 116 8.08 13.87 5.98
N LYS A 117 8.87 14.36 6.93
CA LYS A 117 10.31 14.09 6.98
C LYS A 117 10.63 12.69 7.48
N HIS A 118 9.85 12.19 8.44
CA HIS A 118 10.23 11.01 9.21
C HIS A 118 9.37 9.78 8.93
N LEU A 119 8.07 9.95 8.69
CA LEU A 119 7.14 8.84 8.52
C LEU A 119 6.89 8.50 7.04
N VAL A 120 6.76 9.53 6.19
CA VAL A 120 6.54 9.33 4.75
C VAL A 120 7.61 8.45 4.08
N PRO A 121 8.92 8.62 4.33
CA PRO A 121 9.93 7.74 3.71
C PRO A 121 9.75 6.26 4.09
N GLN A 122 9.31 5.98 5.32
CA GLN A 122 9.06 4.60 5.76
C GLN A 122 7.82 4.01 5.09
N ILE A 123 6.73 4.79 5.01
CA ILE A 123 5.51 4.38 4.31
C ILE A 123 5.83 4.14 2.83
N LYS A 124 6.55 5.06 2.19
CA LYS A 124 6.98 4.95 0.79
C LYS A 124 7.75 3.66 0.54
N ALA A 125 8.74 3.35 1.37
CA ALA A 125 9.52 2.11 1.26
C ALA A 125 8.65 0.84 1.36
N LYS A 126 7.55 0.88 2.14
CA LYS A 126 6.58 -0.22 2.23
C LYS A 126 5.67 -0.28 1.01
N LEU A 127 5.24 0.87 0.48
CA LEU A 127 4.45 0.93 -0.76
C LEU A 127 5.24 0.42 -1.97
N LEU A 128 6.55 0.69 -2.06
CA LEU A 128 7.41 0.19 -3.15
C LEU A 128 7.50 -1.35 -3.20
N LYS A 129 7.26 -2.04 -2.08
CA LYS A 129 7.24 -3.51 -2.01
C LYS A 129 5.90 -4.12 -2.44
N PHE A 130 4.84 -3.31 -2.44
CA PHE A 130 3.47 -3.78 -2.68
C PHE A 130 3.32 -4.56 -3.99
N GLN A 131 3.90 -4.07 -5.08
CA GLN A 131 3.79 -4.71 -6.39
C GLN A 131 4.43 -6.11 -6.41
N GLU A 132 5.63 -6.25 -5.83
CA GLU A 132 6.32 -7.54 -5.75
C GLU A 132 5.50 -8.52 -4.91
N ASP A 133 5.02 -8.08 -3.75
CA ASP A 133 4.25 -8.91 -2.83
C ASP A 133 2.88 -9.30 -3.39
N LEU A 134 2.21 -8.39 -4.12
CA LEU A 134 0.95 -8.65 -4.82
C LEU A 134 1.11 -9.76 -5.86
N ILE A 135 2.13 -9.66 -6.72
CA ILE A 135 2.41 -10.68 -7.74
C ILE A 135 2.80 -12.00 -7.07
N SER A 136 3.66 -11.96 -6.04
CA SER A 136 4.10 -13.15 -5.32
C SER A 136 2.91 -13.90 -4.69
N ALA A 137 2.00 -13.16 -4.03
CA ALA A 137 0.82 -13.72 -3.37
C ALA A 137 -0.18 -14.37 -4.34
N HIS A 138 -0.35 -13.80 -5.54
CA HIS A 138 -1.41 -14.21 -6.47
C HIS A 138 -0.95 -14.89 -7.75
N SER A 139 0.36 -14.97 -8.00
CA SER A 139 0.91 -15.63 -9.19
C SER A 139 0.40 -17.05 -9.38
N LYS A 140 0.30 -17.84 -8.30
CA LYS A 140 -0.19 -19.22 -8.33
C LYS A 140 -1.70 -19.32 -8.54
N ASP A 141 -2.46 -18.29 -8.17
CA ASP A 141 -3.92 -18.29 -8.30
C ASP A 141 -4.35 -18.12 -9.76
N VAL A 142 -3.51 -17.45 -10.56
CA VAL A 142 -3.80 -17.19 -11.97
C VAL A 142 -3.08 -18.15 -12.91
N GLN A 143 -1.95 -18.74 -12.48
CA GLN A 143 -1.19 -19.74 -13.23
C GLN A 143 -1.92 -21.09 -13.28
N HIS A 144 -2.60 -21.38 -14.39
CA HIS A 144 -3.04 -22.75 -14.67
C HIS A 144 -1.83 -23.61 -15.06
N ALA A 145 -1.70 -24.78 -14.43
CA ALA A 145 -0.73 -25.79 -14.84
C ALA A 145 -1.06 -26.25 -16.27
N THR A 146 -0.09 -26.10 -17.17
CA THR A 146 -0.11 -26.81 -18.45
C THR A 146 0.25 -28.26 -18.15
N ASP A 147 -0.74 -29.16 -18.15
CA ASP A 147 -0.48 -30.59 -18.41
C ASP A 147 -0.55 -30.83 -19.93
#